data_AF-D0USE1-F1
#
_entry.id   AF-D0USE1-F1
#
_cell.length_a   1.000
_cell.length_b   1.000
_cell.length_c   1.000
_cell.angle_alpha   90.00
_cell.angle_beta   90.00
_cell.angle_gamma   90.00
#
_symmetry.space_group_name_H-M   'P 1'
#
loop_
_entity.id
_entity.type
_entity.pdbx_description
1 polymer ?
#
loop_
_entity_poly.entity_id
_entity_poly.type
_entity_poly.pdbx_seq_one_letter_code
_entity_poly.pdbx_strand_id
1 'polypeptide(L)'
;IKASADKLKREIEEFGYPPTFPVEEIKEEEEETSSEVVIIDKSKGKKSKALAKTGGLKFQWEIMRSLGLTDEEIKAFTDAEHWLEYFPPLAQKDLMNMGAHIDWRRTFITTDKNPFYDSFVRWQFVRLKERAKVAFGKRYTIYSPKDG
;
A
#
# COMPACT_ATOMS: atom_id res chain seq x y z
N ILE A 1 -0.26 3.48 1.41
CA ILE A 1 1.06 3.76 2.03
C ILE A 1 0.89 4.08 3.50
N LYS A 2 0.38 5.25 3.89
CA LYS A 2 0.25 5.66 5.30
C LYS A 2 -0.50 4.67 6.20
N ALA A 3 -1.69 4.22 5.80
CA ALA A 3 -2.46 3.23 6.57
C ALA A 3 -1.72 1.89 6.78
N SER A 4 -0.90 1.45 5.83
CA SER A 4 -0.09 0.23 5.94
C SER A 4 1.11 0.44 6.87
N ALA A 5 1.76 1.60 6.78
CA ALA A 5 2.85 2.00 7.69
C ALA A 5 2.35 2.12 9.14
N ASP A 6 1.18 2.72 9.34
CA ASP A 6 0.55 2.83 10.67
C ASP A 6 0.10 1.47 11.21
N LYS A 7 -0.34 0.55 10.33
CA LYS A 7 -0.62 -0.84 10.72
C LYS A 7 0.64 -1.56 11.19
N LEU A 8 1.77 -1.43 10.49
CA LEU A 8 3.07 -1.97 10.93
C LEU A 8 3.49 -1.37 12.27
N LYS A 9 3.36 -0.05 12.42
CA LYS A 9 3.70 0.64 13.67
C LYS A 9 2.91 0.07 14.85
N ARG A 10 1.59 -0.11 14.67
CA ARG A 10 0.73 -0.72 15.70
C ARG A 10 1.11 -2.17 15.98
N GLU A 11 1.39 -2.97 14.95
CA GLU A 11 1.79 -4.37 15.14
C GLU A 11 3.11 -4.49 15.93
N ILE A 12 4.07 -3.59 15.72
CA ILE A 12 5.30 -3.55 16.52
C ILE A 12 5.02 -3.11 17.97
N GLU A 13 4.15 -2.13 18.18
CA GLU A 13 3.78 -1.65 19.52
C GLU A 13 3.00 -2.70 20.33
N GLU A 14 2.14 -3.49 19.67
CA GLU A 14 1.30 -4.51 20.31
C GLU A 14 2.01 -5.85 20.52
N PHE A 15 2.82 -6.30 19.56
CA PHE A 15 3.40 -7.65 19.54
C PHE A 15 4.93 -7.68 19.70
N GLY A 16 5.58 -6.52 19.79
CA GLY A 16 7.04 -6.40 19.95
C GLY A 16 7.83 -6.44 18.64
N TYR A 17 9.15 -6.58 18.76
CA TYR A 17 10.07 -6.67 17.63
C TYR A 17 11.14 -7.76 17.86
N PRO A 18 11.20 -8.81 17.03
CA PRO A 18 10.24 -9.17 15.98
C PRO A 18 8.86 -9.54 16.59
N PRO A 19 7.75 -9.19 15.93
CA PRO A 19 6.42 -9.39 16.49
C PRO A 19 6.10 -10.88 16.62
N THR A 20 5.66 -11.28 17.81
CA THR A 20 5.14 -12.62 18.06
C THR A 20 3.62 -12.58 18.07
N PHE A 21 3.01 -12.98 16.97
CA PHE A 21 1.55 -13.01 16.86
C PHE A 21 0.97 -14.22 17.60
N PRO A 22 -0.24 -14.10 18.20
CA PRO A 22 -0.95 -15.24 18.74
C PRO A 22 -1.19 -16.27 17.64
N VAL A 23 -0.73 -17.50 17.85
CA VAL A 23 -1.11 -18.64 17.00
C VAL A 23 -2.56 -18.96 17.35
N GLU A 24 -3.50 -18.36 16.65
CA GLU A 24 -4.86 -18.89 16.64
C GLU A 24 -4.79 -20.25 15.96
N GLU A 25 -5.01 -21.33 16.74
CA GLU A 25 -5.31 -22.65 16.18
C GLU A 25 -6.44 -22.48 15.18
N ILE A 26 -6.08 -22.56 13.91
CA ILE A 26 -7.01 -22.66 12.80
C ILE A 26 -7.75 -23.98 13.07
N LYS A 27 -9.01 -23.90 13.53
CA LYS A 27 -9.92 -25.04 13.40
C LYS A 27 -9.93 -25.40 11.92
N GLU A 28 -9.37 -26.57 11.64
CA GLU A 28 -9.32 -27.22 10.33
C GLU A 28 -10.70 -27.18 9.67
N GLU A 29 -10.87 -26.31 8.68
CA GLU A 29 -11.54 -26.74 7.46
C GLU A 29 -10.39 -26.97 6.46
N GLU A 30 -10.15 -28.25 6.16
CA GLU A 30 -9.14 -28.73 5.23
C GLU A 30 -9.25 -28.00 3.88
N GLU A 31 -8.26 -27.16 3.56
CA GLU A 31 -7.83 -27.00 2.17
C GLU A 31 -6.30 -27.08 2.13
N GLU A 32 -5.82 -28.13 1.47
CA GLU A 32 -4.43 -28.51 1.34
C GLU A 32 -3.54 -27.35 0.89
N THR A 33 -2.41 -27.21 1.57
CA THR A 33 -1.29 -26.39 1.15
C THR A 33 -0.79 -26.84 -0.22
N SER A 34 -0.96 -25.98 -1.24
CA SER A 34 -0.01 -25.94 -2.35
C SER A 34 0.73 -24.61 -2.31
N SER A 35 2.04 -24.71 -2.19
CA SER A 35 3.03 -23.65 -2.30
C SER A 35 3.19 -23.20 -3.75
N GLU A 36 2.09 -22.91 -4.45
CA GLU A 36 2.09 -22.37 -5.81
C GLU A 36 1.19 -21.15 -5.89
N VAL A 37 1.73 -20.06 -6.45
CA VAL A 37 0.99 -18.84 -6.71
C VAL A 37 -0.06 -19.12 -7.78
N VAL A 38 -1.27 -19.47 -7.37
CA VAL A 38 -2.40 -19.60 -8.28
C VAL A 38 -2.84 -18.21 -8.74
N ILE A 39 -2.59 -17.90 -10.01
CA ILE A 39 -3.14 -16.70 -10.67
C ILE A 39 -4.65 -16.92 -10.84
N ILE A 40 -5.44 -16.45 -9.87
CA ILE A 40 -6.91 -16.52 -9.94
C ILE A 40 -7.42 -15.46 -10.93
N ASP A 41 -8.15 -15.92 -11.94
CA ASP A 41 -8.82 -15.10 -12.96
C ASP A 41 -9.81 -14.10 -12.32
N LYS A 42 -9.65 -12.81 -12.64
CA LYS A 42 -10.33 -11.66 -12.03
C LYS A 42 -11.79 -11.49 -12.49
N SER A 43 -12.31 -12.43 -13.27
CA SER A 43 -13.54 -12.28 -14.05
C SER A 43 -14.84 -12.68 -13.33
N LYS A 44 -14.79 -13.32 -12.14
CA LYS A 44 -16.01 -13.76 -11.41
C LYS A 44 -16.19 -13.14 -10.02
N GLY A 45 -17.12 -12.19 -9.89
CA GLY A 45 -17.94 -11.89 -8.69
C GLY A 45 -17.28 -11.26 -7.45
N LYS A 46 -18.00 -10.36 -6.75
CA LYS A 46 -17.58 -9.59 -5.56
C LYS A 46 -16.81 -10.34 -4.44
N LYS A 47 -16.94 -11.67 -4.32
CA LYS A 47 -16.27 -12.48 -3.28
C LYS A 47 -14.83 -12.91 -3.63
N SER A 48 -14.47 -13.03 -4.92
CA SER A 48 -13.13 -13.46 -5.35
C SER A 48 -12.05 -12.40 -5.08
N LYS A 49 -12.40 -11.12 -5.13
CA LYS A 49 -11.48 -10.02 -4.83
C LYS A 49 -11.14 -9.88 -3.35
N ALA A 50 -11.98 -10.38 -2.44
CA ALA A 50 -11.70 -10.36 -1.00
C ALA A 50 -10.74 -11.50 -0.64
N LEU A 51 -11.02 -12.73 -1.07
CA LEU A 51 -10.13 -13.88 -0.85
C LEU A 51 -8.75 -13.68 -1.48
N ALA A 52 -8.66 -13.15 -2.70
CA ALA A 52 -7.38 -12.90 -3.37
C ALA A 52 -6.54 -11.78 -2.71
N LYS A 53 -7.13 -10.97 -1.81
CA LYS A 53 -6.43 -9.91 -1.06
C LYS A 53 -6.06 -10.34 0.36
N THR A 54 -6.65 -11.41 0.87
CA THR A 54 -6.30 -12.05 2.14
C THR A 54 -5.61 -13.38 1.82
N GLY A 55 -4.41 -13.33 1.24
CA GLY A 55 -3.63 -14.53 0.93
C GLY A 55 -3.11 -15.22 2.19
N GLY A 56 -3.99 -15.71 3.06
CA GLY A 56 -3.69 -16.41 4.33
C GLY A 56 -3.02 -15.56 5.42
N LEU A 57 -2.27 -14.52 5.06
CA LEU A 57 -1.51 -13.67 5.97
C LEU A 57 -2.41 -12.59 6.57
N LYS A 58 -2.56 -12.60 7.90
CA LYS A 58 -3.45 -11.67 8.64
C LYS A 58 -2.72 -10.35 8.98
N PHE A 59 -1.41 -10.43 9.22
CA PHE A 59 -0.62 -9.30 9.70
C PHE A 59 0.17 -8.63 8.57
N GLN A 60 0.34 -7.31 8.67
CA GLN A 60 1.11 -6.56 7.67
C GLN A 60 2.59 -6.96 7.71
N TRP A 61 3.12 -7.26 8.90
CA TRP A 61 4.49 -7.77 9.09
C TRP A 61 4.76 -9.04 8.28
N GLU A 62 3.83 -10.01 8.31
CA GLU A 62 3.96 -11.27 7.57
C GLU A 62 3.98 -11.06 6.06
N ILE A 63 3.16 -10.12 5.56
CA ILE A 63 3.14 -9.74 4.14
C ILE A 63 4.49 -9.11 3.73
N MET A 64 5.10 -8.32 4.61
CA MET A 64 6.41 -7.73 4.31
C MET A 64 7.53 -8.77 4.34
N ARG A 65 7.47 -9.76 5.24
CA ARG A 65 8.39 -10.91 5.23
C ARG A 65 8.24 -11.77 3.96
N SER A 66 7.02 -11.97 3.45
CA SER A 66 6.81 -12.74 2.23
C SER A 66 7.34 -12.05 0.97
N LEU A 67 7.55 -10.73 1.01
CA LEU A 67 8.30 -9.98 -0.02
C LEU A 67 9.82 -10.22 0.05
N GLY A 68 10.31 -11.01 1.00
CA GLY A 68 11.73 -11.31 1.18
C GLY A 68 12.51 -10.26 1.96
N LEU A 69 11.83 -9.37 2.69
CA LEU A 69 12.45 -8.34 3.52
C LEU A 69 12.89 -8.91 4.86
N THR A 70 14.05 -8.44 5.34
CA THR A 70 14.53 -8.75 6.70
C THR A 70 13.76 -7.96 7.76
N ASP A 71 13.72 -8.45 8.99
CA ASP A 71 12.99 -7.77 10.09
C ASP A 71 13.46 -6.32 10.30
N GLU A 72 14.76 -6.07 10.13
CA GLU A 72 15.36 -4.73 10.26
C GLU A 72 14.87 -3.78 9.17
N GLU A 73 14.76 -4.25 7.94
CA GLU A 73 14.21 -3.47 6.84
C GLU A 73 12.72 -3.20 7.06
N ILE A 74 11.94 -4.21 7.50
CA ILE A 74 10.49 -4.07 7.75
C ILE A 74 10.21 -2.98 8.79
N LYS A 75 11.07 -2.85 9.81
CA LYS A 75 10.96 -1.78 10.80
C LYS A 75 11.01 -0.38 10.19
N ALA A 76 11.83 -0.15 9.16
CA ALA A 76 11.92 1.14 8.48
C ALA A 76 10.61 1.51 7.76
N PHE A 77 9.79 0.53 7.36
CA PHE A 77 8.47 0.76 6.74
C PHE A 77 7.38 1.20 7.73
N THR A 78 7.68 1.35 9.02
CA THR A 78 6.80 2.08 9.95
C THR A 78 6.69 3.55 9.59
N ASP A 79 7.71 4.10 8.94
CA ASP A 79 7.66 5.43 8.35
C ASP A 79 7.14 5.34 6.91
N ALA A 80 6.13 6.16 6.61
CA ALA A 80 5.52 6.22 5.28
C ALA A 80 6.49 6.79 4.23
N GLU A 81 7.47 7.60 4.62
CA GLU A 81 8.45 8.15 3.68
C GLU A 81 9.39 7.08 3.12
N HIS A 82 9.75 6.08 3.93
CA HIS A 82 10.60 4.97 3.50
C HIS A 82 9.98 4.19 2.32
N TRP A 83 8.65 4.05 2.29
CA TRP A 83 7.94 3.43 1.16
C TRP A 83 8.15 4.19 -0.15
N LEU A 84 8.26 5.52 -0.08
CA LEU A 84 8.47 6.39 -1.25
C LEU A 84 9.91 6.31 -1.78
N GLU A 85 10.85 5.81 -0.98
CA GLU A 85 12.24 5.61 -1.38
C GLU A 85 12.49 4.19 -1.87
N TYR A 86 11.85 3.21 -1.23
CA TYR A 86 12.10 1.80 -1.49
C TYR A 86 11.40 1.29 -2.76
N PHE A 87 10.09 1.50 -2.89
CA PHE A 87 9.31 0.87 -3.95
C PHE A 87 9.43 1.54 -5.33
N PRO A 88 9.52 2.87 -5.47
CA PRO A 88 9.59 3.48 -6.81
C PRO A 88 10.81 3.03 -7.66
N PRO A 89 12.04 2.91 -7.11
CA PRO A 89 13.17 2.35 -7.85
C PRO A 89 12.96 0.89 -8.26
N LEU A 90 12.33 0.07 -7.42
CA LEU A 90 12.01 -1.33 -7.75
C LEU A 90 11.00 -1.42 -8.89
N ALA A 91 9.93 -0.62 -8.85
CA ALA A 91 8.95 -0.58 -9.93
C ALA A 91 9.58 -0.14 -11.26
N GLN A 92 10.52 0.81 -11.23
CA GLN A 92 11.28 1.21 -12.41
C GLN A 92 12.14 0.05 -12.94
N LYS A 93 12.87 -0.65 -12.08
CA LYS A 93 13.68 -1.82 -12.44
C LYS A 93 12.84 -2.92 -13.07
N ASP A 94 11.68 -3.21 -12.49
CA ASP A 94 10.77 -4.26 -13.00
C ASP A 94 10.22 -3.91 -14.39
N LEU A 95 9.84 -2.65 -14.60
CA LEU A 95 9.37 -2.17 -15.91
C LEU A 95 10.49 -2.15 -16.96
N MET A 96 11.74 -1.87 -16.57
CA MET A 96 12.90 -2.00 -17.45
C MET A 96 13.14 -3.47 -17.82
N ASN A 97 13.09 -4.39 -16.86
CA ASN A 97 13.23 -5.82 -17.07
C ASN A 97 12.12 -6.39 -17.97
N MET A 98 10.91 -5.84 -17.87
CA MET A 98 9.79 -6.16 -18.77
C MET A 98 10.03 -5.68 -20.21
N GLY A 99 10.94 -4.73 -20.44
CA GLY A 99 11.19 -4.15 -21.76
C GLY A 99 10.20 -3.05 -22.14
N ALA A 100 9.62 -2.34 -21.16
CA ALA A 100 8.69 -1.25 -21.45
C ALA A 100 9.39 -0.05 -22.12
N HIS A 101 8.83 0.44 -23.23
CA HIS A 101 9.34 1.61 -23.95
C HIS A 101 8.93 2.93 -23.26
N ILE A 102 9.57 3.25 -22.13
CA ILE A 102 9.25 4.40 -21.28
C ILE A 102 10.40 5.44 -21.31
N ASP A 103 10.09 6.73 -21.41
CA ASP A 103 11.06 7.82 -21.22
C ASP A 103 11.25 8.10 -19.72
N TRP A 104 12.26 7.47 -19.12
CA TRP A 104 12.57 7.56 -17.69
C TRP A 104 12.92 8.96 -17.19
N ARG A 105 13.23 9.91 -18.08
CA ARG A 105 13.49 11.30 -17.70
C ARG A 105 12.23 12.02 -17.23
N ARG A 106 11.06 11.45 -17.48
CA ARG A 106 9.75 11.99 -17.09
C ARG A 106 9.17 11.32 -15.84
N THR A 107 9.98 10.54 -15.11
CA THR A 107 9.58 9.89 -13.86
C THR A 107 9.51 10.94 -12.73
N PHE A 108 8.48 10.86 -11.88
CA PHE A 108 8.32 11.72 -10.72
C PHE A 108 7.48 11.05 -9.62
N ILE A 109 7.61 11.55 -8.38
CA ILE A 109 6.77 11.15 -7.23
C ILE A 109 5.64 12.18 -7.07
N THR A 110 4.45 11.72 -6.63
CA THR A 110 3.22 12.52 -6.57
C THR A 110 2.94 13.16 -5.22
N THR A 111 3.75 12.89 -4.20
CA THR A 111 3.63 13.51 -2.88
C THR A 111 4.34 14.86 -2.84
N ASP A 112 4.16 15.58 -1.73
CA ASP A 112 4.84 16.84 -1.39
C ASP A 112 6.38 16.72 -1.35
N LYS A 113 6.93 15.51 -1.24
CA LYS A 113 8.36 15.22 -1.43
C LYS A 113 8.90 15.72 -2.77
N ASN A 114 8.05 15.83 -3.80
CA ASN A 114 8.42 16.45 -5.07
C ASN A 114 7.89 17.89 -5.16
N PRO A 115 8.74 18.91 -4.94
CA PRO A 115 8.31 20.30 -4.93
C PRO A 115 7.78 20.79 -6.28
N PHE A 116 8.26 20.22 -7.40
CA PHE A 116 7.79 20.59 -8.74
C PHE A 116 6.35 20.14 -8.98
N TYR A 117 6.05 18.89 -8.61
CA TYR A 117 4.71 18.34 -8.75
C TYR A 117 3.74 18.98 -7.76
N ASP A 118 4.17 19.20 -6.52
CA ASP A 118 3.37 19.92 -5.52
C ASP A 118 3.01 21.33 -6.00
N SER A 119 3.98 22.09 -6.54
CA SER A 119 3.72 23.41 -7.12
C SER A 119 2.73 23.37 -8.30
N PHE A 120 2.85 22.37 -9.16
CA PHE A 120 1.91 22.15 -10.27
C PHE A 120 0.49 21.89 -9.77
N VAL A 121 0.31 21.02 -8.76
CA VAL A 121 -1.00 20.72 -8.17
C VAL A 121 -1.56 21.94 -7.45
N ARG A 122 -0.75 22.71 -6.72
CA ARG A 122 -1.19 23.97 -6.09
C ARG A 122 -1.70 24.95 -7.13
N TRP A 123 -0.95 25.16 -8.22
CA TRP A 123 -1.40 25.99 -9.33
C TRP A 123 -2.74 25.49 -9.89
N GLN A 124 -2.91 24.19 -10.10
CA GLN A 124 -4.16 23.60 -10.58
C GLN A 124 -5.34 23.92 -9.63
N PHE A 125 -5.17 23.71 -8.32
CA PHE A 125 -6.24 23.95 -7.34
C PHE A 125 -6.56 25.44 -7.19
N VAL A 126 -5.57 26.34 -7.30
CA VAL A 126 -5.80 27.78 -7.35
C VAL A 126 -6.67 28.14 -8.56
N ARG A 127 -6.35 27.63 -9.76
CA ARG A 127 -7.16 27.86 -10.97
C ARG A 127 -8.57 27.29 -10.88
N LEU A 128 -8.72 26.11 -10.26
CA LEU A 128 -10.05 25.52 -10.05
C LEU A 128 -10.90 26.36 -9.08
N LYS A 129 -10.27 26.92 -8.03
CA LYS A 129 -10.94 27.82 -7.09
C LYS A 129 -11.35 29.14 -7.76
N GLU A 130 -10.46 29.76 -8.55
CA GLU A 130 -10.75 30.98 -9.32
C GLU A 130 -11.93 30.80 -10.27
N ARG A 131 -12.11 29.61 -10.84
CA ARG A 131 -13.20 29.26 -11.77
C ARG A 131 -14.45 28.72 -11.07
N ALA A 132 -14.55 28.89 -9.74
CA ALA A 132 -15.65 28.40 -8.92
C ALA A 132 -15.96 26.90 -9.08
N LYS A 133 -14.92 26.08 -9.35
CA LYS A 133 -15.04 24.61 -9.44
C LYS A 133 -14.78 23.92 -8.09
N VAL A 134 -14.19 24.64 -7.13
CA VAL A 134 -14.00 24.18 -5.76
C VAL A 134 -14.87 25.04 -4.84
N ALA A 135 -15.73 24.39 -4.07
CA ALA A 135 -16.61 25.04 -3.11
C ALA A 135 -16.49 24.36 -1.74
N PHE A 136 -16.72 25.13 -0.67
CA PHE A 136 -16.73 24.63 0.70
C PHE A 136 -18.16 24.63 1.24
N GLY A 137 -18.57 23.54 1.89
CA GLY A 137 -19.91 23.41 2.48
C GLY A 137 -20.17 22.02 3.04
N LYS A 138 -21.24 21.88 3.83
CA LYS A 138 -21.64 20.58 4.39
C LYS A 138 -22.26 19.71 3.29
N ARG A 139 -21.71 18.51 3.13
CA ARG A 139 -22.18 17.51 2.15
C ARG A 139 -22.19 16.15 2.84
N TYR A 140 -23.14 15.30 2.45
CA TYR A 140 -23.10 13.91 2.86
C TYR A 140 -22.04 13.18 2.04
N THR A 141 -21.09 12.57 2.73
CA THR A 141 -20.01 11.77 2.16
C THR A 141 -19.86 10.50 2.99
N ILE A 142 -19.44 9.41 2.37
CA ILE A 142 -19.05 8.21 3.12
C ILE A 142 -17.87 8.60 4.01
N TYR A 143 -17.99 8.33 5.31
CA TYR A 143 -17.00 8.69 6.31
C TYR A 143 -16.63 7.46 7.13
N SER A 144 -15.34 7.30 7.37
CA SER A 144 -14.78 6.27 8.25
C SER A 144 -14.33 6.96 9.54
N PRO A 145 -14.98 6.68 10.70
CA PRO A 145 -14.56 7.25 11.98
C PRO A 145 -13.15 6.88 12.42
N LYS A 146 -12.55 5.87 11.79
CA LYS A 146 -11.16 5.47 12.04
C LYS A 146 -10.14 6.35 11.30
N ASP A 147 -10.55 6.96 10.19
CA ASP A 147 -9.66 7.69 9.28
C ASP A 147 -9.73 9.22 9.42
N GLY A 148 -10.75 9.77 10.09
CA GLY A 148 -10.92 11.21 10.29
C GLY A 148 -11.06 11.58 11.75
#